data_AF-A0A6B3HCI8-F1
#
_entry.id   AF-A0A6B3HCI8-F1
#
_cell.length_a   1.000
_cell.length_b   1.000
_cell.length_c   1.000
_cell.angle_alpha   90.00
_cell.angle_beta   90.00
_cell.angle_gamma   90.00
#
_symmetry.space_group_name_H-M   'P 1'
#
loop_
_entity.id
_entity.type
_entity.pdbx_description
1 polymer ?
#
loop_
_entity_poly.entity_id
_entity_poly.type
_entity_poly.pdbx_seq_one_letter_code
_entity_poly.pdbx_strand_id
1 'polypeptide(L)'
;TRMRDGELISSSSQPSLMALMLDALDVRDGHTVLEIGTGPGYNAALLSHRLGAPAVTSVDLDPEITDAARSHLAAAGYRPTVVT
;
A
#
# COMPACT_ATOMS: atom_id res chain seq x y z
N THR A 1 8.73 9.73 3.47
CA THR A 1 7.83 10.74 4.06
C THR A 1 7.57 11.81 3.04
N ARG A 2 6.32 12.24 2.90
CA ARG A 2 5.87 13.31 1.99
C ARG A 2 5.33 14.47 2.83
N MET A 3 5.73 15.68 2.48
CA MET A 3 5.30 16.92 3.12
C MET A 3 4.70 17.87 2.08
N ARG A 4 3.71 18.67 2.48
CA ARG A 4 3.09 19.74 1.68
C ARG A 4 2.95 20.96 2.57
N ASP A 5 3.51 22.09 2.16
CA ASP A 5 3.44 23.37 2.90
C ASP A 5 3.85 23.30 4.38
N GLY A 6 4.81 22.41 4.71
CA GLY A 6 5.27 22.19 6.08
C GLY A 6 4.44 21.17 6.88
N GLU A 7 3.30 20.72 6.35
CA GLU A 7 2.50 19.66 6.96
C GLU A 7 2.91 18.25 6.48
N LEU A 8 2.90 17.30 7.41
CA LEU A 8 3.10 15.89 7.12
C LEU A 8 1.82 15.31 6.50
N ILE A 9 1.88 15.02 5.19
CA ILE A 9 0.73 14.46 4.45
C ILE A 9 0.80 12.95 4.33
N SER A 10 1.99 12.35 4.37
CA SER A 10 2.14 10.90 4.36
C SER A 10 3.49 10.49 4.94
N SER A 11 3.49 9.43 5.74
CA SER A 11 4.71 8.77 6.20
C SER A 11 4.61 7.29 5.89
N SER A 12 5.74 6.66 5.59
CA SER A 12 5.81 5.22 5.42
C SER A 12 6.53 4.63 6.63
N SER A 13 5.96 3.57 7.21
CA SER A 13 6.58 2.83 8.30
C SER A 13 7.95 2.32 7.88
N GLN A 14 8.87 2.19 8.86
CA GLN A 14 10.18 1.60 8.62
C GLN A 14 10.01 0.19 8.00
N PRO A 15 10.79 -0.18 6.96
CA PRO A 15 10.60 -1.46 6.27
C PRO A 15 10.63 -2.69 7.19
N SER A 16 11.48 -2.69 8.22
CA SER A 16 11.56 -3.75 9.23
C SER A 16 10.28 -3.88 10.06
N LEU A 17 9.69 -2.76 10.51
CA LEU A 17 8.42 -2.78 11.22
C LEU A 17 7.30 -3.31 10.32
N MET A 18 7.29 -2.91 9.05
CA MET A 18 6.28 -3.35 8.09
C MET A 18 6.38 -4.85 7.82
N ALA A 19 7.59 -5.41 7.73
CA ALA A 19 7.80 -6.85 7.63
C ALA A 19 7.24 -7.59 8.85
N LEU A 20 7.46 -7.08 10.07
CA LEU A 20 6.88 -7.66 11.30
C LEU A 20 5.35 -7.58 11.30
N MET A 21 4.77 -6.48 10.82
CA MET A 21 3.31 -6.34 10.70
C MET A 21 2.72 -7.33 9.69
N LEU A 22 3.38 -7.53 8.55
CA LEU A 22 2.95 -8.48 7.52
C LEU A 22 3.08 -9.94 7.99
N ASP A 23 4.12 -10.25 8.75
CA ASP A 23 4.29 -11.56 9.40
C ASP A 23 3.17 -11.80 10.42
N ALA A 24 2.90 -10.82 11.28
CA ALA A 24 1.81 -10.89 12.26
C ALA A 24 0.41 -10.94 11.62
N LEU A 25 0.24 -10.37 10.43
CA LEU A 25 -1.02 -10.44 9.68
C LEU A 25 -1.34 -11.87 9.20
N ASP A 26 -0.34 -12.75 9.09
CA ASP A 26 -0.46 -14.17 8.72
C ASP A 26 -1.41 -14.41 7.54
N VAL A 27 -1.17 -13.69 6.43
CA VAL A 27 -1.98 -13.84 5.23
C VAL A 27 -1.75 -15.20 4.58
N ARG A 28 -2.84 -15.87 4.22
CA ARG A 28 -2.85 -17.20 3.60
C ARG A 28 -3.51 -17.16 2.25
N ASP A 29 -3.24 -18.19 1.46
CA ASP A 29 -3.79 -18.29 0.11
C ASP A 29 -5.32 -18.31 0.17
N GLY A 30 -5.94 -17.52 -0.71
CA GLY A 30 -7.39 -17.32 -0.73
C GLY A 30 -7.89 -16.18 0.16
N HIS A 31 -7.05 -15.57 1.00
CA HIS A 31 -7.43 -14.35 1.72
C HIS A 31 -7.50 -13.13 0.79
N THR A 32 -8.34 -12.18 1.17
CA THR A 32 -8.35 -10.82 0.59
C THR A 32 -8.00 -9.80 1.67
N VAL A 33 -7.38 -8.70 1.28
CA VAL A 33 -6.87 -7.68 2.20
C VAL A 33 -7.41 -6.31 1.82
N LEU A 34 -7.92 -5.59 2.82
CA LEU A 34 -8.15 -4.15 2.78
C LEU A 34 -7.04 -3.45 3.55
N GLU A 35 -6.23 -2.68 2.85
CA GLU A 35 -5.25 -1.75 3.43
C GLU A 35 -5.88 -0.37 3.57
N ILE A 36 -5.76 0.23 4.76
CA ILE A 36 -6.18 1.61 5.03
C ILE A 36 -4.92 2.46 5.21
N GLY A 37 -4.75 3.45 4.34
CA GLY A 37 -3.54 4.26 4.22
C GLY A 37 -2.60 3.71 3.16
N THR A 38 -2.90 3.95 1.88
CA THR A 38 -2.08 3.51 0.74
C THR A 38 -0.66 4.09 0.78
N GLY A 39 -0.52 5.35 1.20
CA GLY A 39 0.76 6.05 1.18
C GLY A 39 1.48 5.92 -0.18
N PRO A 40 2.79 5.63 -0.24
CA PRO A 40 3.50 5.49 -1.51
C PRO A 40 3.17 4.19 -2.29
N GLY A 41 2.35 3.28 -1.74
CA GLY A 41 1.99 2.00 -2.35
C GLY A 41 2.94 0.83 -2.04
N TYR A 42 3.93 1.02 -1.16
CA TYR A 42 4.93 -0.03 -0.86
C TYR A 42 4.31 -1.27 -0.20
N ASN A 43 3.47 -1.09 0.81
CA ASN A 43 2.86 -2.21 1.53
C ASN A 43 1.81 -2.93 0.67
N ALA A 44 1.00 -2.18 -0.08
CA ALA A 44 0.16 -2.73 -1.16
C ALA A 44 0.95 -3.59 -2.17
N ALA A 45 2.18 -3.20 -2.53
CA ALA A 45 3.02 -3.99 -3.42
C ALA A 45 3.45 -5.33 -2.78
N LEU A 46 3.86 -5.31 -1.51
CA LEU A 46 4.22 -6.52 -0.77
C LEU A 46 3.03 -7.48 -0.62
N LEU A 47 1.86 -6.95 -0.28
CA LEU A 47 0.61 -7.73 -0.22
C LEU A 47 0.25 -8.29 -1.60
N SER A 48 0.37 -7.49 -2.66
CA SER A 48 0.09 -7.91 -4.04
C SER A 48 1.06 -8.99 -4.51
N HIS A 49 2.32 -8.93 -4.08
CA HIS A 49 3.30 -9.99 -4.34
C HIS A 49 2.91 -11.29 -3.64
N ARG A 50 2.47 -11.22 -2.38
CA ARG A 50 2.14 -12.39 -1.56
C ARG A 50 0.82 -13.07 -1.94
N LEU A 51 -0.22 -12.31 -2.25
CA LEU A 51 -1.59 -12.82 -2.48
C LEU A 51 -2.05 -12.71 -3.94
N GLY A 52 -1.33 -11.96 -4.77
CA GLY A 52 -1.80 -11.53 -6.08
C GLY A 52 -2.56 -10.20 -6.00
N ALA A 53 -2.33 -9.32 -6.97
CA ALA A 53 -2.93 -8.00 -7.02
C ALA A 53 -4.48 -7.98 -6.91
N PRO A 54 -5.25 -8.92 -7.50
CA PRO A 54 -6.71 -8.93 -7.36
C PRO A 54 -7.22 -9.14 -5.94
N ALA A 55 -6.39 -9.70 -5.04
CA ALA A 55 -6.76 -9.96 -3.66
C ALA A 55 -6.55 -8.74 -2.73
N VAL A 56 -5.99 -7.64 -3.25
CA VAL A 56 -5.63 -6.46 -2.46
C VAL A 56 -6.45 -5.25 -2.89
N THR A 57 -7.06 -4.60 -1.91
CA THR A 57 -7.67 -3.28 -2.04
C THR A 57 -6.98 -2.32 -1.07
N SER A 58 -6.55 -1.17 -1.56
CA SER A 58 -5.90 -0.13 -0.75
C SER A 58 -6.68 1.18 -0.86
N VAL A 59 -6.94 1.82 0.28
CA VAL A 59 -7.69 3.08 0.37
C VAL A 59 -6.82 4.18 0.98
N ASP A 60 -6.94 5.41 0.47
CA ASP A 60 -6.35 6.60 1.09
C ASP A 60 -7.30 7.79 0.90
N LEU A 61 -7.15 8.86 1.71
CA LEU A 61 -8.06 10.01 1.67
C LEU A 61 -7.69 11.03 0.59
N ASP A 62 -6.42 11.07 0.18
CA ASP A 62 -5.90 12.10 -0.73
C ASP A 62 -5.70 11.53 -2.16
N PRO A 63 -6.37 12.08 -3.19
CA PRO A 63 -6.21 11.64 -4.57
C PRO A 63 -4.76 11.72 -5.07
N GLU A 64 -3.97 12.70 -4.61
CA GLU A 64 -2.57 12.81 -5.01
C GLU A 64 -1.70 11.67 -4.48
N ILE A 65 -2.11 11.07 -3.35
CA ILE A 65 -1.45 9.90 -2.78
C ILE A 65 -1.81 8.67 -3.61
N THR A 66 -3.10 8.47 -3.86
CA THR A 66 -3.57 7.28 -4.59
C THR A 66 -3.07 7.26 -6.03
N ASP A 67 -3.02 8.40 -6.73
CA ASP A 67 -2.49 8.51 -8.09
C ASP A 67 -0.98 8.22 -8.16
N ALA A 68 -0.21 8.74 -7.20
CA ALA A 68 1.20 8.43 -7.07
C ALA A 68 1.41 6.94 -6.77
N ALA A 69 0.63 6.38 -5.85
CA ALA A 69 0.69 4.96 -5.50
C ALA A 69 0.37 4.07 -6.70
N ARG A 70 -0.69 4.36 -7.47
CA ARG A 70 -1.01 3.63 -8.72
C ARG A 70 0.17 3.62 -9.68
N SER A 71 0.86 4.76 -9.83
CA SER A 71 2.03 4.89 -10.70
C SER A 71 3.20 4.04 -10.22
N HIS A 72 3.52 4.08 -8.93
CA HIS A 72 4.59 3.25 -8.34
C HIS A 72 4.28 1.76 -8.40
N LEU A 73 3.04 1.37 -8.08
CA LEU A 73 2.56 -0.02 -8.15
C LEU A 73 2.67 -0.54 -9.59
N ALA A 74 2.22 0.24 -10.57
CA ALA A 74 2.32 -0.10 -11.97
C ALA A 74 3.77 -0.28 -12.43
N ALA A 75 4.67 0.62 -12.01
CA ALA A 75 6.11 0.50 -12.29
C ALA A 75 6.73 -0.75 -11.65
N ALA A 76 6.21 -1.19 -10.50
CA ALA A 76 6.60 -2.43 -9.84
C ALA A 76 5.90 -3.69 -10.40
N GLY A 77 5.03 -3.55 -11.42
CA GLY A 77 4.33 -4.66 -12.06
C GLY A 77 3.02 -5.10 -11.38
N TYR A 78 2.54 -4.34 -10.39
CA TYR A 78 1.31 -4.66 -9.66
C TYR A 78 0.18 -3.69 -10.01
N ARG A 79 -1.06 -4.21 -10.09
CA ARG A 79 -2.28 -3.41 -10.30
C ARG A 79 -3.41 -3.82 -9.36
N PRO A 80 -3.24 -3.67 -8.03
CA PRO A 80 -4.32 -3.89 -7.08
C PRO A 80 -5.40 -2.80 -7.21
N THR A 81 -6.55 -3.03 -6.59
CA THR A 81 -7.57 -1.99 -6.49
C THR A 81 -7.07 -0.90 -5.55
N VAL A 82 -6.97 0.34 -6.04
CA VAL A 82 -6.70 1.52 -5.21
C VAL A 82 -7.94 2.41 -5.27
N VAL A 83 -8.36 2.95 -4.13
CA VAL A 83 -9.56 3.80 -4.00
C VAL A 83 -9.18 5.05 -3.21
N THR A 84 -9.82 6.17 -3.55
CA THR A 84 -9.74 7.42 -2.79
C THR A 84 -11.08 7.69 -2.12
#